data_AF-D3BPJ8-F1
#
_entry.id   AF-D3BPJ8-F1
#
_cell.length_a   1.000
_cell.length_b   1.000
_cell.length_c   1.000
_cell.angle_alpha   90.00
_cell.angle_beta   90.00
_cell.angle_gamma   90.00
#
_symmetry.space_group_name_H-M   'P 1'
#
loop_
_entity.id
_entity.type
_entity.pdbx_description
1 polymer ?
#
loop_
_entity_poly.entity_id
_entity_poly.type
_entity_poly.pdbx_seq_one_letter_code
_entity_poly.pdbx_strand_id
1 'polypeptide(L)'
;MENRSITSKVRSNNNYNNNTGNIFLVISLFLLLNVWSVDAGAHNAPVLRFSKNLMTLPNAERLQLGCVGGTAKSTNEEPNYIFCVSTEDDIFSPKAKYKCQNPNPSGSSTTSHFNVVCKRDKNDFKEYTFGDDHPCYLEYHVDWIQWNQNSLMIKGLR
;
A
#
# COMPACT_ATOMS: atom_id res chain seq x y z
N MET A 1 -66.88 -50.51 -35.34
CA MET A 1 -67.55 -49.24 -35.68
C MET A 1 -66.58 -48.11 -35.41
N GLU A 2 -66.45 -47.27 -36.42
CA GLU A 2 -65.55 -46.14 -36.58
C GLU A 2 -65.70 -45.10 -35.46
N ASN A 3 -64.60 -44.46 -35.01
CA ASN A 3 -64.57 -43.01 -34.80
C ASN A 3 -63.16 -42.43 -34.50
N ARG A 4 -62.62 -41.79 -35.53
CA ARG A 4 -62.00 -40.44 -35.62
C ARG A 4 -61.36 -39.78 -34.38
N SER A 5 -60.08 -39.42 -34.59
CA SER A 5 -59.47 -38.07 -34.56
C SER A 5 -59.67 -37.15 -33.33
N ILE A 6 -58.57 -36.63 -32.77
CA ILE A 6 -58.20 -35.20 -32.78
C ILE A 6 -56.77 -35.04 -32.22
N THR A 7 -55.92 -34.41 -33.02
CA THR A 7 -54.60 -33.87 -32.67
C THR A 7 -54.75 -32.56 -31.91
N SER A 8 -54.04 -32.39 -30.79
CA SER A 8 -53.79 -31.08 -30.20
C SER A 8 -52.27 -30.82 -30.14
N LYS A 9 -51.84 -29.90 -30.99
CA LYS A 9 -50.47 -29.39 -31.11
C LYS A 9 -50.34 -28.23 -30.12
N VAL A 10 -49.74 -28.47 -28.95
CA VAL A 10 -49.43 -27.40 -27.99
C VAL A 10 -48.28 -26.57 -28.55
N ARG A 11 -48.61 -25.32 -28.94
CA ARG A 11 -47.69 -24.32 -29.45
C ARG A 11 -46.91 -23.74 -28.26
N SER A 12 -45.61 -24.02 -28.20
CA SER A 12 -44.67 -23.37 -27.29
C SER A 12 -44.38 -21.95 -27.81
N ASN A 13 -44.85 -20.92 -27.11
CA ASN A 13 -44.45 -19.53 -27.33
C ASN A 13 -43.25 -19.22 -26.42
N ASN A 14 -42.04 -19.40 -26.95
CA ASN A 14 -40.84 -18.82 -26.35
C ASN A 14 -40.68 -17.39 -26.88
N ASN A 15 -41.02 -16.41 -26.05
CA ASN A 15 -40.71 -15.01 -26.31
C ASN A 15 -39.31 -14.72 -25.71
N TYR A 16 -38.27 -14.82 -26.56
CA TYR A 16 -36.91 -14.41 -26.21
C TYR A 16 -36.81 -12.89 -26.35
N ASN A 17 -36.86 -12.17 -25.23
CA ASN A 17 -36.49 -10.77 -25.17
C ASN A 17 -34.96 -10.64 -25.20
N ASN A 18 -34.45 -10.22 -26.36
CA ASN A 18 -33.08 -9.76 -26.58
C ASN A 18 -32.88 -8.37 -25.95
N ASN A 19 -32.14 -8.25 -24.84
CA ASN A 19 -31.47 -6.97 -24.49
C ASN A 19 -30.43 -7.02 -23.35
N THR A 20 -29.68 -8.12 -23.20
CA THR A 20 -28.67 -8.25 -22.12
C THR A 20 -27.22 -8.27 -22.61
N GLY A 21 -26.98 -8.28 -23.92
CA GLY A 21 -25.64 -8.46 -24.50
C GLY A 21 -24.72 -7.22 -24.50
N ASN A 22 -25.26 -6.00 -24.40
CA ASN A 22 -24.45 -4.78 -24.54
C ASN A 22 -24.02 -4.13 -23.22
N ILE A 23 -24.59 -4.53 -22.08
CA ILE A 23 -24.23 -3.94 -20.76
C ILE A 23 -22.99 -4.64 -20.17
N PHE A 24 -22.81 -5.95 -20.44
CA PHE A 24 -21.65 -6.70 -19.94
C PHE A 24 -20.31 -6.30 -20.57
N LEU A 25 -20.33 -5.77 -21.80
CA LEU A 25 -19.11 -5.37 -22.51
C LEU A 25 -18.53 -4.04 -22.01
N VAL A 26 -19.38 -3.12 -21.53
CA VAL A 26 -18.94 -1.81 -21.02
C VAL A 26 -18.35 -1.93 -19.60
N ILE A 27 -18.89 -2.83 -18.76
CA ILE A 27 -18.40 -3.03 -17.40
C ILE A 27 -17.02 -3.72 -17.39
N SER A 28 -16.79 -4.67 -18.30
CA SER A 28 -15.47 -5.31 -18.45
C SER A 28 -14.39 -4.35 -18.99
N LEU A 29 -14.77 -3.29 -19.71
CA LEU A 29 -13.82 -2.27 -20.17
C LEU A 29 -13.43 -1.28 -19.05
N PHE A 30 -14.33 -1.01 -18.10
CA PHE A 30 -14.03 -0.15 -16.94
C PHE A 30 -13.17 -0.84 -15.87
N LEU A 31 -13.22 -2.17 -15.77
CA LEU A 31 -12.34 -2.92 -14.85
C LEU A 31 -10.88 -2.98 -15.32
N LEU A 32 -10.61 -2.74 -16.61
CA LEU A 32 -9.25 -2.65 -17.16
C LEU A 32 -8.65 -1.24 -17.10
N LEU A 33 -9.43 -0.21 -16.76
CA LEU A 33 -8.95 1.17 -16.63
C LEU A 33 -8.51 1.55 -15.20
N ASN A 34 -8.67 0.64 -14.25
CA ASN A 34 -8.07 0.76 -12.92
C ASN A 34 -6.80 -0.09 -12.82
N VAL A 35 -5.99 -0.12 -13.89
CA VAL A 35 -4.56 -0.41 -13.70
C VAL A 35 -4.03 0.82 -13.00
N TRP A 36 -3.88 0.71 -11.68
CA TRP A 36 -3.22 1.72 -10.88
C TRP A 36 -1.89 1.97 -11.57
N SER A 37 -1.69 3.20 -12.03
CA SER A 37 -0.39 3.69 -12.42
C SER A 37 0.50 3.50 -11.21
N VAL A 38 1.21 2.36 -11.17
CA VAL A 38 2.45 2.26 -10.43
C VAL A 38 3.33 3.27 -11.13
N ASP A 39 3.37 4.49 -10.61
CA ASP A 39 4.49 5.39 -10.81
C ASP A 39 5.71 4.58 -10.36
N ALA A 40 6.30 3.88 -11.32
CA ALA A 40 7.68 3.49 -11.28
C ALA A 40 8.40 4.80 -11.04
N GLY A 41 8.90 4.98 -9.81
CA GLY A 41 9.75 6.13 -9.50
C GLY A 41 10.88 6.21 -10.52
N ALA A 42 11.48 7.39 -10.66
CA ALA A 42 12.63 7.60 -11.53
C ALA A 42 13.60 6.41 -11.42
N HIS A 43 14.11 5.93 -12.55
CA HIS A 43 14.89 4.69 -12.67
C HIS A 43 16.17 4.62 -11.81
N ASN A 44 16.47 5.62 -10.96
CA ASN A 44 17.56 5.68 -10.00
C ASN A 44 17.18 6.38 -8.68
N ALA A 45 15.90 6.40 -8.31
CA ALA A 45 15.45 7.19 -7.18
C ALA A 45 16.16 6.78 -5.87
N PRO A 46 16.68 7.74 -5.08
CA PRO A 46 17.39 7.49 -3.84
C PRO A 46 16.64 6.57 -2.88
N VAL A 47 17.37 5.61 -2.30
CA VAL A 47 16.85 4.72 -1.25
C VAL A 47 17.56 5.02 0.06
N LEU A 48 16.82 5.65 0.97
CA LEU A 48 17.30 6.09 2.27
C LEU A 48 17.02 5.02 3.33
N ARG A 49 18.01 4.71 4.15
CA ARG A 49 17.89 3.80 5.29
C ARG A 49 17.98 4.58 6.59
N PHE A 50 16.88 4.67 7.30
CA PHE A 50 16.81 5.31 8.61
C PHE A 50 17.04 4.29 9.70
N SER A 51 18.02 4.51 10.58
CA SER A 51 18.34 3.62 11.70
C SER A 51 17.98 4.23 13.04
N LYS A 52 17.42 3.43 13.95
CA LYS A 52 17.10 3.89 15.32
C LYS A 52 18.32 4.15 16.19
N ASN A 53 19.50 3.67 15.75
CA ASN A 53 20.75 3.76 16.50
C ASN A 53 21.72 4.81 15.92
N LEU A 54 21.33 5.52 14.85
CA LEU A 54 22.15 6.53 14.20
C LEU A 54 21.54 7.91 14.39
N MET A 55 22.41 8.91 14.52
CA MET A 55 22.02 10.31 14.55
C MET A 55 22.05 10.88 13.12
N THR A 56 21.26 11.92 12.87
CA THR A 56 21.26 12.64 11.59
C THR A 56 22.59 13.36 11.37
N LEU A 57 23.09 13.34 10.14
CA LEU A 57 24.25 14.13 9.75
C LEU A 57 23.85 15.57 9.37
N PRO A 58 24.78 16.53 9.41
CA PRO A 58 26.09 16.47 10.06
C PRO A 58 26.03 16.77 11.57
N ASN A 59 24.93 17.36 12.07
CA ASN A 59 24.90 17.99 13.40
C ASN A 59 24.48 17.06 14.55
N ALA A 60 24.10 15.81 14.26
CA ALA A 60 23.69 14.82 15.26
C ALA A 60 22.62 15.33 16.26
N GLU A 61 21.70 16.18 15.82
CA GLU A 61 20.67 16.77 16.69
C GLU A 61 19.51 15.82 16.97
N ARG A 62 19.29 14.83 16.09
CA ARG A 62 18.15 13.91 16.15
C ARG A 62 18.56 12.51 15.76
N LEU A 63 17.82 11.51 16.23
CA LEU A 63 17.90 10.16 15.68
C LEU A 63 17.39 10.16 14.25
N GLN A 64 17.98 9.32 13.39
CA GLN A 64 17.49 9.15 12.02
C GLN A 64 16.10 8.50 12.00
N LEU A 65 15.79 7.62 12.95
CA LEU A 65 14.49 6.96 13.04
C LEU A 65 13.87 7.17 14.42
N GLY A 66 12.68 7.77 14.47
CA GLY A 66 11.97 8.08 15.71
C GLY A 66 10.51 7.61 15.71
N CYS A 67 10.15 6.76 16.68
CA CYS A 67 8.75 6.41 16.95
C CYS A 67 8.10 7.54 17.77
N VAL A 68 7.19 8.30 17.17
CA VAL A 68 6.58 9.46 17.82
C VAL A 68 5.19 9.15 18.40
N GLY A 69 4.50 8.11 17.92
CA GLY A 69 3.15 7.77 18.36
C GLY A 69 2.71 6.33 18.08
N GLY A 70 1.43 6.08 18.30
CA GLY A 70 0.79 4.79 18.09
C GLY A 70 0.64 3.96 19.38
N THR A 71 -0.26 2.98 19.33
CA THR A 71 -0.68 2.14 20.46
C THR A 71 0.36 1.10 20.89
N ALA A 72 1.37 0.83 20.07
CA ALA A 72 2.47 -0.08 20.35
C ALA A 72 3.82 0.64 20.49
N LYS A 73 3.81 1.96 20.72
CA LYS A 73 5.01 2.74 20.99
C LYS A 73 5.75 2.23 22.24
N SER A 74 7.08 2.30 22.20
CA SER A 74 8.03 1.88 23.23
C SER A 74 7.96 0.39 23.54
N THR A 75 7.58 -0.42 22.56
CA THR A 75 7.60 -1.89 22.64
C THR A 75 8.70 -2.46 21.75
N ASN A 76 8.89 -3.77 21.81
CA ASN A 76 9.78 -4.52 20.92
C ASN A 76 9.30 -4.58 19.47
N GLU A 77 8.11 -4.04 19.18
CA GLU A 77 7.55 -3.93 17.83
C GLU A 77 8.18 -2.78 17.01
N GLU A 78 8.91 -1.86 17.67
CA GLU A 78 9.59 -0.79 16.97
C GLU A 78 10.77 -1.32 16.11
N PRO A 79 10.76 -1.09 14.78
CA PRO A 79 11.82 -1.56 13.91
C PRO A 79 13.17 -0.90 14.22
N ASN A 80 14.25 -1.67 14.02
CA ASN A 80 15.61 -1.15 14.12
C ASN A 80 15.97 -0.20 12.97
N TYR A 81 15.35 -0.40 11.80
CA TYR A 81 15.58 0.41 10.61
C TYR A 81 14.36 0.37 9.68
N ILE A 82 14.18 1.43 8.89
CA ILE A 82 13.15 1.56 7.86
C ILE A 82 13.80 2.07 6.58
N PHE A 83 13.39 1.52 5.43
CA PHE A 83 13.81 2.02 4.12
C PHE A 83 12.75 2.92 3.53
N CYS A 84 13.14 4.03 2.92
CA CYS A 84 12.26 4.87 2.13
C CYS A 84 12.86 5.15 0.75
N VAL A 85 12.04 5.01 -0.28
CA VAL A 85 12.39 5.37 -1.65
C VAL A 85 11.83 6.75 -1.95
N SER A 86 12.68 7.66 -2.42
CA SER A 86 12.27 8.99 -2.88
C SER A 86 11.52 8.87 -4.22
N THR A 87 10.66 9.84 -4.53
CA THR A 87 10.10 9.99 -5.89
C THR A 87 10.97 10.86 -6.80
N GLU A 88 11.89 11.62 -6.22
CA GLU A 88 12.78 12.57 -6.91
C GLU A 88 14.24 12.16 -6.70
N ASP A 89 15.11 12.47 -7.66
CA ASP A 89 16.56 12.23 -7.53
C ASP A 89 17.18 13.11 -6.43
N ASP A 90 16.65 14.31 -6.21
CA ASP A 90 17.06 15.21 -5.13
C ASP A 90 16.19 15.02 -3.87
N ILE A 91 16.76 14.41 -2.84
CA ILE A 91 16.10 14.17 -1.54
C ILE A 91 15.72 15.45 -0.79
N PHE A 92 16.29 16.59 -1.18
CA PHE A 92 15.97 17.89 -0.58
C PHE A 92 14.90 18.65 -1.35
N SER A 93 14.44 18.10 -2.49
CA SER A 93 13.40 18.72 -3.29
C SER A 93 12.13 18.89 -2.46
N PRO A 94 11.47 20.07 -2.48
CA PRO A 94 10.18 20.26 -1.82
C PRO A 94 9.06 19.40 -2.44
N LYS A 95 9.32 18.79 -3.61
CA LYS A 95 8.40 17.85 -4.27
C LYS A 95 8.68 16.39 -3.93
N ALA A 96 9.81 16.10 -3.27
CA ALA A 96 10.18 14.74 -2.90
C ALA A 96 9.11 14.14 -1.99
N LYS A 97 8.55 13.01 -2.43
CA LYS A 97 7.70 12.15 -1.62
C LYS A 97 8.45 10.86 -1.33
N TYR A 98 8.12 10.24 -0.21
CA TYR A 98 8.82 9.06 0.26
C TYR A 98 7.86 7.89 0.42
N LYS A 99 8.20 6.76 -0.19
CA LYS A 99 7.51 5.48 0.01
C LYS A 99 8.34 4.64 0.97
N CYS A 100 7.86 4.48 2.19
CA CYS A 100 8.58 3.81 3.27
C CYS A 100 8.07 2.39 3.53
N GLN A 101 8.98 1.49 3.90
CA GLN A 101 8.68 0.10 4.23
C GLN A 101 9.52 -0.36 5.42
N ASN A 102 8.86 -1.00 6.39
CA ASN A 102 9.54 -1.79 7.41
C ASN A 102 9.95 -3.13 6.77
N PRO A 103 11.26 -3.45 6.69
CA PRO A 103 11.74 -4.68 6.06
C PRO A 103 11.38 -5.94 6.85
N ASN A 104 11.11 -5.81 8.15
CA ASN A 104 10.66 -6.89 9.02
C ASN A 104 9.30 -6.51 9.66
N PRO A 105 8.20 -6.52 8.89
CA PRO A 105 6.88 -6.19 9.42
C PRO A 105 6.45 -7.27 10.42
N SER A 106 5.85 -6.83 11.51
CA SER A 106 5.30 -7.72 12.53
C SER A 106 3.92 -8.23 12.14
N GLY A 107 3.55 -9.42 12.63
CA GLY A 107 2.18 -9.94 12.52
C GLY A 107 1.23 -9.39 13.59
N SER A 108 1.76 -8.79 14.65
CA SER A 108 1.01 -8.22 15.78
C SER A 108 0.86 -6.71 15.67
N SER A 109 1.72 -6.02 14.90
CA SER A 109 1.74 -4.57 14.81
C SER A 109 1.92 -4.07 13.38
N THR A 110 1.56 -2.81 13.15
CA THR A 110 1.74 -2.13 11.88
C THR A 110 2.43 -0.78 12.08
N THR A 111 3.35 -0.45 11.18
CA THR A 111 4.02 0.86 11.13
C THR A 111 3.28 1.78 10.17
N SER A 112 2.96 3.00 10.59
CA SER A 112 2.18 3.97 9.81
C SER A 112 2.66 5.41 10.01
N HIS A 113 2.03 6.37 9.33
CA HIS A 113 2.27 7.81 9.50
C HIS A 113 3.75 8.21 9.33
N PHE A 114 4.39 7.71 8.28
CA PHE A 114 5.78 8.06 7.96
C PHE A 114 5.91 9.53 7.56
N ASN A 115 6.79 10.26 8.23
CA ASN A 115 7.15 11.64 7.93
C ASN A 115 8.66 11.76 7.78
N VAL A 116 9.13 11.85 6.53
CA VAL A 116 10.55 12.05 6.22
C VAL A 116 10.84 13.54 6.08
N VAL A 117 11.88 14.00 6.77
CA VAL A 117 12.34 15.39 6.70
C VAL A 117 13.83 15.40 6.40
N CYS A 118 14.18 16.06 5.30
CA CYS A 118 15.55 16.28 4.86
C CYS A 118 15.86 17.77 4.91
N LYS A 119 16.97 18.17 5.54
CA LYS A 119 17.44 19.55 5.54
C LYS A 119 18.82 19.61 4.89
N ARG A 120 18.95 20.42 3.85
CA ARG A 120 20.24 20.65 3.19
C ARG A 120 21.05 21.67 3.97
N ASP A 121 22.29 21.33 4.32
CA ASP A 121 23.26 22.33 4.77
C ASP A 121 23.72 23.17 3.57
N LYS A 122 24.01 24.46 3.76
CA LYS A 122 24.47 25.35 2.68
C LYS A 122 25.75 24.85 2.01
N ASN A 123 26.55 24.05 2.71
CA ASN A 123 27.81 23.50 2.22
C ASN A 123 27.69 22.03 1.79
N ASP A 124 26.49 21.47 1.78
CA ASP A 124 26.25 20.09 1.35
C ASP A 124 25.91 20.04 -0.15
N PHE A 125 26.90 19.56 -0.91
CA PHE A 125 26.81 19.33 -2.36
C PHE A 125 26.78 17.84 -2.70
N LYS A 126 26.63 16.97 -1.70
CA LYS A 126 26.68 15.52 -1.90
C LYS A 126 25.38 15.04 -2.53
N GLU A 127 25.52 14.11 -3.48
CA GLU A 127 24.39 13.36 -4.01
C GLU A 127 24.19 12.10 -3.17
N TYR A 128 22.97 11.93 -2.68
CA TYR A 128 22.60 10.83 -1.79
C TYR A 128 21.74 9.83 -2.56
N THR A 129 22.33 8.67 -2.87
CA THR A 129 21.68 7.66 -3.72
C THR A 129 21.23 6.43 -2.93
N PHE A 130 22.00 6.01 -1.93
CA PHE A 130 21.69 4.82 -1.14
C PHE A 130 22.30 4.86 0.27
N GLY A 131 21.56 4.34 1.25
CA GLY A 131 22.09 3.99 2.57
C GLY A 131 21.68 4.95 3.69
N ASP A 132 22.46 4.97 4.76
CA ASP A 132 22.23 5.70 6.02
C ASP A 132 23.08 6.97 6.17
N ASP A 133 24.05 7.17 5.30
CA ASP A 133 24.87 8.39 5.26
C ASP A 133 24.10 9.50 4.53
N HIS A 134 23.08 10.06 5.21
CA HIS A 134 22.24 11.18 4.74
C HIS A 134 21.77 12.07 5.91
N PRO A 135 21.41 13.35 5.67
CA PRO A 135 21.01 14.27 6.74
C PRO A 135 19.53 14.16 7.15
N CYS A 136 18.76 13.26 6.55
CA CYS A 136 17.33 13.13 6.81
C CYS A 136 17.02 12.38 8.10
N TYR A 137 15.88 12.70 8.73
CA TYR A 137 15.23 11.87 9.74
C TYR A 137 13.83 11.42 9.30
N LEU A 138 13.37 10.33 9.90
CA LEU A 138 12.05 9.75 9.72
C LEU A 138 11.35 9.62 11.07
N GLU A 139 10.14 10.18 11.15
CA GLU A 139 9.20 9.95 12.25
C GLU A 139 8.10 9.00 11.79
N TYR A 140 7.62 8.12 12.68
CA TYR A 140 6.57 7.15 12.37
C TYR A 140 5.76 6.76 13.61
N HIS A 141 4.66 6.05 13.39
CA HIS A 141 3.81 5.48 14.41
C HIS A 141 3.84 3.94 14.35
N VAL A 142 3.63 3.28 15.49
CA VAL A 142 3.44 1.83 15.58
C VAL A 142 2.16 1.50 16.33
N ASP A 143 1.27 0.73 15.70
CA ASP A 143 -0.03 0.36 16.26
C ASP A 143 -0.20 -1.15 16.32
N TRP A 144 -0.89 -1.65 17.36
CA TRP A 144 -1.31 -3.05 17.41
C TRP A 144 -2.35 -3.32 16.33
N ILE A 145 -2.21 -4.45 15.63
CA ILE A 145 -3.24 -4.94 14.72
C ILE A 145 -4.38 -5.49 15.57
N GLN A 146 -5.56 -4.87 15.47
CA GLN A 146 -6.77 -5.41 16.08
C GLN A 146 -7.23 -6.64 15.28
N TRP A 147 -7.00 -7.82 15.84
CA TRP A 147 -7.53 -9.07 15.30
C TRP A 147 -9.03 -9.16 15.57
N ASN A 148 -9.87 -8.89 14.56
CA ASN A 148 -11.29 -9.21 14.63
C ASN A 148 -11.47 -10.73 14.57
N GLN A 149 -11.69 -11.37 15.72
CA GLN A 149 -11.92 -12.81 15.85
C GLN A 149 -13.26 -13.32 15.27
N ASN A 150 -14.06 -12.44 14.65
CA ASN A 150 -15.44 -12.76 14.25
C ASN A 150 -15.58 -13.68 13.01
N SER A 151 -14.50 -14.06 12.32
CA SER A 151 -14.60 -14.92 11.12
C SER A 151 -14.29 -16.40 11.33
N LEU A 152 -13.87 -16.83 12.53
CA LEU A 152 -13.49 -18.24 12.79
C LEU A 152 -14.55 -19.04 13.56
N MET A 153 -15.64 -18.43 14.02
CA MET A 153 -16.75 -19.16 14.67
C MET A 153 -17.88 -19.63 13.74
N ILE A 154 -17.82 -19.39 12.42
CA ILE A 154 -18.94 -19.73 11.49
C ILE A 154 -18.76 -21.09 10.77
N LYS A 155 -17.68 -21.85 11.02
CA LYS A 155 -17.48 -23.18 10.38
C LYS A 155 -17.30 -24.35 11.35
N GLY A 156 -17.75 -24.22 12.60
CA GLY A 156 -17.60 -25.26 13.64
C GLY A 156 -18.89 -25.72 14.32
N LEU A 157 -20.07 -25.39 13.78
CA LEU A 157 -21.36 -25.88 14.28
C LEU A 157 -22.20 -26.34 13.09
N ARG A 158 -22.00 -27.61 12.70
CA ARG A 158 -23.04 -28.56 12.24
C ARG A 158 -22.40 -29.90 11.94
#